data_AF-A0A143ZWZ9-F1
#
_entry.id   AF-A0A143ZWZ9-F1
#
_cell.length_a   1.000
_cell.length_b   1.000
_cell.length_c   1.000
_cell.angle_alpha   90.00
_cell.angle_beta   90.00
_cell.angle_gamma   90.00
#
_symmetry.space_group_name_H-M   'P 1'
#
loop_
_entity.id
_entity.type
_entity.pdbx_description
1 polymer ?
#
loop_
_entity_poly.entity_id
_entity_poly.type
_entity_poly.pdbx_seq_one_letter_code
_entity_poly.pdbx_strand_id
1 'polypeptide(L)'
;MFFVGIALLLISLVLAIGSQVMLALCIYNDAKARGDQNAVLFAVLSGVLGVIPAIIYLVLRSNSGPDTALMCPNCGVVLPQGASHCPNCGMPHPKARIIPPDADVRSKRAKGLLIGWIVSLVLSIVLIVVSVVFMGMGAFSLAQDYNSNSYHYSYNYNDSLDRYLNDYYY
;
A
#
# COMPACT_ATOMS: atom_id res chain seq x y z
N MET A 1 16.51 4.36 23.15
CA MET A 1 15.16 4.63 22.59
C MET A 1 15.21 5.04 21.13
N PHE A 2 16.10 5.98 20.75
CA PHE A 2 16.24 6.43 19.36
C PHE A 2 16.60 5.32 18.36
N PHE A 3 17.62 4.49 18.64
CA PHE A 3 18.00 3.34 17.79
C PHE A 3 16.89 2.30 17.63
N VAL A 4 16.05 2.11 18.67
CA VAL A 4 14.88 1.22 18.61
C VAL A 4 13.84 1.78 17.65
N GLY A 5 13.60 3.09 17.68
CA GLY A 5 12.74 3.77 16.71
C GLY A 5 13.21 3.57 15.27
N ILE A 6 14.52 3.72 15.01
CA ILE A 6 15.10 3.46 13.68
C ILE A 6 14.86 2.01 13.25
N ALA A 7 15.15 1.04 14.11
CA ALA A 7 14.96 -0.38 13.79
C ALA A 7 13.49 -0.70 13.46
N LEU A 8 12.54 -0.18 14.26
CA LEU A 8 11.10 -0.36 14.01
C LEU A 8 10.66 0.30 12.69
N LEU A 9 11.21 1.46 12.35
CA LEU A 9 10.95 2.13 11.08
C LEU A 9 11.41 1.27 9.90
N LEU A 10 12.62 0.71 9.96
CA LEU A 10 13.13 -0.17 8.89
C LEU A 10 12.26 -1.43 8.72
N ILE A 11 11.84 -2.05 9.82
CA ILE A 11 10.92 -3.21 9.80
C ILE A 11 9.59 -2.82 9.16
N SER A 12 9.05 -1.65 9.54
CA SER A 12 7.78 -1.17 8.98
C SER A 12 7.86 -0.90 7.47
N LEU A 13 9.01 -0.42 6.97
CA LEU A 13 9.25 -0.19 5.55
C LEU A 13 9.25 -1.51 4.77
N VAL A 14 9.91 -2.55 5.31
CA VAL A 14 9.91 -3.89 4.69
C VAL A 14 8.49 -4.46 4.64
N LEU A 15 7.71 -4.32 5.71
CA LEU A 15 6.30 -4.74 5.74
C LEU A 15 5.44 -3.94 4.74
N ALA A 16 5.68 -2.64 4.62
CA ALA A 16 4.99 -1.79 3.66
C ALA A 16 5.28 -2.23 2.21
N ILE A 17 6.54 -2.54 1.87
CA ILE A 17 6.91 -3.08 0.56
C ILE A 17 6.22 -4.44 0.33
N GLY A 18 6.24 -5.33 1.33
CA GLY A 18 5.54 -6.62 1.26
C GLY A 18 4.04 -6.45 1.01
N SER A 19 3.41 -5.45 1.62
CA SER A 19 2.00 -5.13 1.40
C SER A 19 1.74 -4.72 -0.07
N GLN A 20 2.62 -3.95 -0.70
CA GLN A 20 2.46 -3.57 -2.12
C GLN A 20 2.54 -4.79 -3.05
N VAL A 21 3.41 -5.75 -2.75
CA VAL A 21 3.47 -7.02 -3.49
C VAL A 21 2.16 -7.80 -3.34
N MET A 22 1.59 -7.87 -2.13
CA MET A 22 0.29 -8.51 -1.92
C MET A 22 -0.84 -7.80 -2.67
N LEU A 23 -0.84 -6.46 -2.71
CA LEU A 23 -1.81 -5.67 -3.47
C LEU A 23 -1.71 -5.95 -4.98
N ALA A 24 -0.49 -5.96 -5.52
CA ALA A 24 -0.25 -6.28 -6.93
C ALA A 24 -0.74 -7.70 -7.28
N LEU A 25 -0.41 -8.70 -6.45
CA LEU A 25 -0.86 -10.08 -6.64
C LEU A 25 -2.38 -10.21 -6.49
N CYS A 26 -3.00 -9.45 -5.58
CA CYS A 26 -4.44 -9.40 -5.43
C CYS A 26 -5.10 -8.94 -6.73
N ILE A 27 -4.65 -7.82 -7.28
CA ILE A 27 -5.21 -7.22 -8.52
C ILE A 27 -4.92 -8.10 -9.74
N TYR A 28 -3.72 -8.67 -9.83
CA TYR A 28 -3.39 -9.63 -10.88
C TYR A 28 -4.36 -10.81 -10.89
N ASN A 29 -4.56 -11.42 -9.72
CA ASN A 29 -5.43 -12.57 -9.59
C ASN A 29 -6.89 -12.21 -9.89
N ASP A 30 -7.33 -11.08 -9.37
CA ASP A 30 -8.68 -10.54 -9.57
C ASP A 30 -8.97 -10.21 -11.05
N ALA A 31 -8.01 -9.61 -11.77
CA ALA A 31 -8.11 -9.29 -13.19
C ALA A 31 -8.07 -10.55 -14.07
N LYS A 32 -7.15 -11.47 -13.78
CA LYS A 32 -7.04 -12.69 -14.55
C LYS A 32 -8.23 -13.61 -14.29
N ALA A 33 -8.81 -13.65 -13.08
CA ALA A 33 -10.05 -14.39 -12.79
C ALA A 33 -11.23 -13.93 -13.66
N ARG A 34 -11.13 -12.72 -14.22
CA ARG A 34 -12.10 -12.11 -15.13
C ARG A 34 -11.77 -12.23 -16.60
N GLY A 35 -10.61 -12.82 -16.95
CA GLY A 35 -10.16 -12.92 -18.33
C GLY A 35 -9.65 -11.60 -18.92
N ASP A 36 -9.28 -10.62 -18.08
CA ASP A 36 -8.74 -9.35 -18.55
C ASP A 36 -7.34 -9.54 -19.14
N GLN A 37 -7.12 -9.01 -20.34
CA GLN A 37 -5.84 -9.09 -21.06
C GLN A 37 -4.78 -8.16 -20.45
N ASN A 38 -5.21 -7.06 -19.82
CA ASN A 38 -4.32 -6.05 -19.24
C ASN A 38 -4.02 -6.28 -17.75
N ALA A 39 -4.23 -7.50 -17.24
CA ALA A 39 -4.06 -7.84 -15.83
C ALA A 39 -2.66 -7.48 -15.27
N VAL A 40 -1.60 -7.68 -16.07
CA VAL A 40 -0.23 -7.36 -15.66
C VAL A 40 -0.03 -5.86 -15.50
N LEU A 41 -0.57 -5.05 -16.42
CA LEU A 41 -0.47 -3.59 -16.37
C LEU A 41 -1.07 -3.05 -15.06
N PHE A 42 -2.31 -3.46 -14.75
CA PHE A 42 -2.98 -3.01 -13.53
C PHE A 42 -2.27 -3.50 -12.25
N ALA A 43 -1.74 -4.72 -12.26
CA ALA A 43 -0.98 -5.25 -11.14
C ALA A 43 0.33 -4.48 -10.90
N VAL A 44 1.09 -4.21 -11.96
CA VAL A 44 2.37 -3.47 -11.88
C VAL A 44 2.12 -2.03 -11.44
N LEU A 45 1.15 -1.34 -12.05
CA LEU A 45 0.80 0.02 -11.66
C LEU A 45 0.42 0.08 -10.19
N SER A 46 -0.45 -0.82 -9.73
CA SER A 46 -0.91 -0.84 -8.34
C SER A 46 0.18 -1.27 -7.34
N GLY A 47 1.13 -2.11 -7.75
CA GLY A 47 2.27 -2.48 -6.91
C GLY A 47 3.31 -1.36 -6.77
N VAL A 48 3.51 -0.53 -7.81
CA VAL A 48 4.52 0.53 -7.81
C VAL A 48 3.97 1.86 -7.29
N LEU A 49 2.78 2.25 -7.77
CA LEU A 49 2.15 3.53 -7.44
C LEU A 49 1.14 3.39 -6.28
N GLY A 50 0.90 2.17 -5.82
CA GLY A 50 0.06 1.87 -4.67
C GLY A 50 -1.43 1.88 -4.93
N VAL A 51 -2.18 2.38 -3.96
CA VAL A 51 -3.64 2.22 -3.89
C VAL A 51 -4.37 3.05 -4.96
N ILE A 52 -3.77 4.12 -5.48
CA ILE A 52 -4.41 4.99 -6.48
C ILE A 52 -4.76 4.22 -7.77
N PRO A 53 -3.82 3.56 -8.48
CA PRO A 53 -4.15 2.71 -9.62
C PRO A 53 -5.00 1.50 -9.27
N ALA A 54 -4.92 0.99 -8.03
CA ALA A 54 -5.82 -0.06 -7.57
C ALA A 54 -7.29 0.40 -7.60
N ILE A 55 -7.56 1.63 -7.12
CA ILE A 55 -8.89 2.24 -7.18
C ILE A 55 -9.31 2.46 -8.63
N ILE A 56 -8.43 2.99 -9.49
CA ILE A 56 -8.71 3.19 -10.92
C ILE A 56 -9.06 1.84 -11.57
N TYR A 57 -8.31 0.78 -11.28
CA TYR A 57 -8.61 -0.57 -11.74
C TYR A 57 -10.01 -1.02 -11.29
N LEU A 58 -10.36 -0.82 -10.02
CA LEU A 58 -11.68 -1.18 -9.49
C LEU A 58 -12.81 -0.41 -10.18
N VAL A 59 -12.62 0.88 -10.46
CA VAL A 59 -13.59 1.72 -11.19
C VAL A 59 -13.71 1.29 -12.65
N LEU A 60 -12.60 1.12 -13.37
CA LEU A 60 -12.60 0.66 -14.77
C LEU A 60 -13.25 -0.72 -14.91
N ARG A 61 -12.97 -1.61 -13.95
CA ARG A 61 -13.60 -2.93 -13.86
C ARG A 61 -15.10 -2.82 -13.58
N SER A 62 -15.55 -1.88 -12.75
CA SER A 62 -16.97 -1.65 -12.48
C SER A 62 -17.72 -1.24 -13.76
N ASN A 63 -17.09 -0.44 -14.61
CA ASN A 63 -17.66 -0.01 -15.89
C ASN A 63 -17.60 -1.08 -16.99
N SER A 64 -16.83 -2.15 -16.77
CA SER A 64 -16.64 -3.28 -17.70
C SER A 64 -17.34 -4.56 -17.21
N GLY A 65 -18.28 -4.42 -16.26
CA GLY A 65 -19.03 -5.52 -15.67
C GLY A 65 -19.82 -6.33 -16.70
N PRO A 66 -20.18 -7.59 -16.38
CA PRO A 66 -20.87 -8.49 -17.31
C PRO A 66 -22.36 -8.15 -17.51
N ASP A 67 -22.84 -7.03 -16.95
CA ASP A 67 -24.25 -6.68 -16.87
C ASP A 67 -24.80 -5.99 -18.12
N THR A 68 -23.99 -5.80 -19.16
CA THR A 68 -24.55 -5.55 -20.48
C THR A 68 -25.00 -6.87 -21.05
N ALA A 69 -26.26 -7.24 -20.77
CA ALA A 69 -26.97 -8.26 -21.51
C ALA A 69 -26.81 -7.93 -23.01
N LEU A 70 -25.94 -8.67 -23.70
CA LEU A 70 -25.58 -8.32 -25.07
C LEU A 70 -26.76 -8.71 -25.96
N MET A 71 -27.31 -7.77 -26.71
CA MET A 71 -28.28 -8.10 -27.76
C MET A 71 -27.54 -8.66 -28.98
N CYS A 72 -28.08 -9.74 -29.55
CA CYS A 72 -27.54 -10.30 -30.78
C CYS A 72 -27.77 -9.29 -31.90
N PRO A 73 -26.72 -8.83 -32.63
CA PRO A 73 -26.88 -7.85 -33.70
C PRO A 73 -27.68 -8.39 -34.89
N ASN A 74 -27.84 -9.71 -34.98
CA ASN A 74 -28.57 -10.37 -36.07
C ASN A 74 -30.05 -10.58 -35.77
N CYS A 75 -30.38 -11.05 -34.56
CA CYS A 75 -31.75 -11.48 -34.24
C CYS A 75 -32.36 -10.74 -33.03
N GLY A 76 -31.66 -9.79 -32.43
CA GLY A 76 -32.17 -8.96 -31.32
C GLY A 76 -32.38 -9.68 -29.99
N VAL A 77 -32.11 -10.99 -29.90
CA VAL A 77 -32.28 -11.75 -28.66
C VAL A 77 -31.19 -11.38 -27.66
N VAL A 78 -31.56 -11.30 -26.38
CA VAL A 78 -30.61 -11.09 -25.29
C VAL A 78 -29.78 -12.35 -25.09
N LEU A 79 -28.46 -12.24 -25.18
CA LEU A 79 -27.54 -13.34 -24.99
C LEU A 79 -27.21 -13.56 -23.51
N PRO A 80 -27.20 -14.82 -23.04
CA PRO A 80 -26.70 -15.14 -21.71
C PRO A 80 -25.18 -14.85 -21.62
N GLN A 81 -24.73 -14.45 -20.42
CA GLN A 81 -23.32 -14.12 -20.18
C GLN A 81 -22.42 -15.33 -20.52
N GLY A 82 -21.47 -15.14 -21.44
CA GLY A 82 -20.53 -16.19 -21.84
C GLY A 82 -21.00 -17.12 -22.97
N ALA A 83 -22.18 -16.87 -23.57
CA ALA A 83 -22.61 -17.61 -24.76
C ALA A 83 -21.62 -17.40 -25.92
N SER A 84 -21.09 -18.50 -26.47
CA SER A 84 -20.19 -18.47 -27.64
C SER A 84 -20.95 -18.23 -28.94
N HIS A 85 -22.21 -18.67 -28.99
CA HIS A 85 -23.10 -18.56 -30.14
C HIS A 85 -24.50 -18.16 -29.69
N CYS A 86 -25.22 -17.44 -30.54
CA CYS A 86 -26.62 -17.12 -30.30
C CYS A 86 -27.48 -18.40 -30.33
N PRO A 87 -28.27 -18.71 -29.28
CA PRO A 87 -29.13 -19.89 -29.27
C PRO A 87 -30.26 -19.81 -30.31
N ASN A 88 -30.59 -18.61 -30.78
CA ASN A 88 -31.68 -18.40 -31.73
C ASN A 88 -31.20 -18.41 -33.20
N CYS A 89 -30.05 -17.81 -33.51
CA CYS A 89 -29.60 -17.64 -34.90
C CYS A 89 -28.23 -18.25 -35.23
N GLY A 90 -27.54 -18.85 -34.26
CA GLY A 90 -26.24 -19.50 -34.46
C GLY A 90 -25.06 -18.56 -34.72
N MET A 91 -25.27 -17.24 -34.79
CA MET A 91 -24.19 -16.27 -35.00
C MET A 91 -23.18 -16.32 -33.84
N PRO A 92 -21.86 -16.34 -34.12
CA PRO A 92 -20.83 -16.28 -33.10
C PRO A 92 -20.86 -14.94 -32.38
N HIS A 93 -20.69 -14.98 -31.06
CA HIS A 93 -20.77 -13.80 -30.22
C HIS A 93 -19.45 -13.00 -30.28
N PRO A 94 -19.45 -11.72 -30.70
CA PRO A 94 -18.20 -10.96 -30.90
C PRO A 94 -17.45 -10.64 -29.60
N LYS A 95 -18.08 -10.85 -28.43
CA LYS A 95 -17.48 -10.65 -27.10
C LYS A 95 -17.86 -11.78 -26.12
N ALA A 96 -17.72 -13.04 -26.52
CA ALA A 96 -17.88 -14.14 -25.57
C ALA A 96 -16.83 -13.99 -24.46
N ARG A 97 -17.28 -13.72 -23.22
CA ARG A 97 -16.39 -13.68 -22.06
C ARG A 97 -15.87 -15.10 -21.82
N ILE A 98 -14.63 -15.36 -22.22
CA ILE A 98 -13.97 -16.63 -21.94
C ILE A 98 -13.62 -16.63 -20.45
N ILE A 99 -14.41 -17.33 -19.66
CA ILE A 99 -14.11 -17.56 -18.25
C ILE A 99 -12.95 -18.56 -18.21
N PRO A 100 -11.79 -18.20 -17.66
CA PRO A 100 -10.68 -19.14 -17.61
C PRO A 100 -11.03 -20.29 -16.65
N PRO A 101 -10.55 -21.52 -16.92
CA PRO A 101 -10.92 -22.71 -16.15
C PRO A 101 -10.49 -22.65 -14.68
N ASP A 102 -9.61 -21.72 -14.32
CA ASP A 102 -9.08 -21.49 -12.97
C ASP A 102 -9.64 -20.23 -12.28
N ALA A 103 -10.74 -19.66 -12.79
CA ALA A 103 -11.31 -18.41 -12.30
C ALA A 103 -11.77 -18.47 -10.83
N ASP A 104 -12.35 -19.59 -10.40
CA ASP A 104 -12.86 -19.79 -9.05
C ASP A 104 -11.71 -19.83 -8.03
N VAL A 105 -10.65 -20.60 -8.31
CA VAL A 105 -9.44 -20.70 -7.48
C VAL A 105 -8.79 -19.33 -7.34
N ARG A 106 -8.70 -18.60 -8.45
CA ARG A 106 -8.03 -17.30 -8.47
C ARG A 106 -8.84 -16.21 -7.75
N SER A 107 -10.17 -16.27 -7.80
CA SER A 107 -11.05 -15.38 -7.02
C SER A 107 -10.90 -15.60 -5.50
N LYS A 108 -10.72 -16.86 -5.06
CA LYS A 108 -10.47 -17.19 -3.65
C LYS A 108 -9.10 -16.65 -3.20
N ARG A 109 -8.06 -16.83 -4.02
CA ARG A 109 -6.72 -16.26 -3.77
C ARG A 109 -6.75 -14.74 -3.69
N ALA A 110 -7.45 -14.07 -4.60
CA ALA A 110 -7.58 -12.62 -4.58
C ALA A 110 -8.19 -12.11 -3.27
N LYS A 111 -9.27 -12.73 -2.77
CA LYS A 111 -9.86 -12.38 -1.47
C LYS A 111 -8.89 -12.57 -0.30
N GLY A 112 -8.17 -13.69 -0.28
CA GLY A 112 -7.15 -13.95 0.74
C GLY A 112 -6.01 -12.92 0.72
N LEU A 113 -5.51 -12.60 -0.48
CA LEU A 113 -4.47 -11.59 -0.68
C LEU A 113 -4.95 -10.18 -0.31
N LEU A 114 -6.22 -9.85 -0.58
CA LEU A 114 -6.82 -8.59 -0.19
C LEU A 114 -6.84 -8.44 1.34
N ILE A 115 -7.29 -9.47 2.05
CA ILE A 115 -7.30 -9.47 3.53
C ILE A 115 -5.87 -9.36 4.06
N GLY A 116 -4.94 -10.15 3.52
CA GLY A 116 -3.52 -10.10 3.89
C GLY A 116 -2.90 -8.72 3.68
N TRP A 117 -3.23 -8.06 2.55
CA TRP A 117 -2.81 -6.69 2.28
C TRP A 117 -3.33 -5.71 3.32
N ILE A 118 -4.64 -5.73 3.63
CA ILE A 118 -5.24 -4.83 4.62
C ILE A 118 -4.57 -5.01 5.99
N VAL A 119 -4.41 -6.26 6.44
CA VAL A 119 -3.80 -6.58 7.74
C VAL A 119 -2.35 -6.11 7.79
N SER A 120 -1.56 -6.43 6.76
CA SER A 120 -0.15 -6.02 6.67
C SER A 120 0.00 -4.50 6.61
N LEU A 121 -0.89 -3.80 5.91
CA LEU A 121 -0.88 -2.35 5.80
C LEU A 121 -1.19 -1.71 7.16
N VAL A 122 -2.26 -2.15 7.83
CA VAL A 122 -2.63 -1.65 9.17
C VAL A 122 -1.50 -1.90 10.17
N LEU A 123 -0.91 -3.10 10.17
CA LEU A 123 0.23 -3.42 11.02
C LEU A 123 1.42 -2.49 10.75
N SER A 124 1.74 -2.24 9.48
CA SER A 124 2.82 -1.32 9.10
C SER A 124 2.57 0.10 9.61
N ILE A 125 1.34 0.61 9.50
CA ILE A 125 0.96 1.95 9.97
C ILE A 125 1.10 2.05 11.50
N VAL A 126 0.63 1.04 12.24
CA VAL A 126 0.77 1.00 13.70
C VAL A 126 2.25 1.03 14.10
N LEU A 127 3.09 0.22 13.45
CA LEU A 127 4.53 0.21 13.73
C LEU A 127 5.21 1.54 13.38
N ILE A 128 4.78 2.21 12.31
CA ILE A 128 5.26 3.56 11.97
C ILE A 128 4.92 4.54 13.09
N VAL A 129 3.66 4.58 13.55
CA VAL A 129 3.24 5.47 14.65
C VAL A 129 4.06 5.20 15.91
N VAL A 130 4.22 3.93 16.28
CA VAL A 130 5.05 3.53 17.43
C VAL A 130 6.51 3.99 17.24
N SER A 131 7.09 3.79 16.05
CA SER A 131 8.47 4.20 15.76
C SER A 131 8.68 5.71 15.91
N VAL A 132 7.71 6.52 15.46
CA VAL A 132 7.74 7.99 15.56
C VAL A 132 7.68 8.44 17.03
N VAL A 133 6.85 7.79 17.85
CA VAL A 133 6.80 8.07 19.29
C VAL A 133 8.15 7.77 19.96
N PHE A 134 8.76 6.62 19.68
CA PHE A 134 10.08 6.27 20.21
C PHE A 134 11.19 7.20 19.74
N MET A 135 11.14 7.66 18.48
CA MET A 135 12.06 8.67 17.96
C MET A 135 11.87 10.01 18.66
N GLY A 136 10.63 10.47 18.85
CA GLY A 136 10.31 11.73 19.53
C GLY A 136 10.79 11.74 20.98
N MET A 137 10.55 10.68 21.73
CA MET A 137 11.07 10.54 23.10
C MET A 137 12.59 10.54 23.12
N GLY A 138 13.24 9.82 22.20
CA GLY A 138 14.70 9.79 22.11
C GLY A 138 15.30 11.16 21.76
N ALA A 139 14.71 11.87 20.80
CA ALA A 139 15.14 13.21 20.40
C ALA A 139 14.96 14.22 21.55
N PHE A 140 13.86 14.11 22.29
CA PHE A 140 13.62 14.96 23.45
C PHE A 140 14.67 14.77 24.55
N SER A 141 15.03 13.52 24.87
CA SER A 141 16.09 13.24 25.85
C SER A 141 17.44 13.82 25.41
N LEU A 142 17.82 13.62 24.14
CA LEU A 142 19.07 14.17 23.61
C LEU A 142 19.08 15.70 23.63
N ALA A 143 17.94 16.34 23.35
CA ALA A 143 17.81 17.78 23.43
C ALA A 143 17.96 18.28 24.87
N GLN A 144 17.39 17.58 25.85
CA GLN A 144 17.52 17.91 27.26
C GLN A 144 18.98 17.76 27.74
N ASP A 145 19.67 16.69 27.34
CA ASP A 145 21.07 16.44 27.66
C ASP A 145 22.02 17.46 26.99
N TYR A 146 21.75 17.84 25.74
CA TYR A 146 22.50 18.89 25.06
C TYR A 146 22.37 20.23 25.80
N ASN A 147 21.13 20.58 26.18
CA ASN A 147 20.86 21.86 26.83
C ASN A 147 21.48 21.92 28.23
N SER A 148 21.35 20.86 29.04
CA SER A 148 21.94 20.80 30.38
C SER A 148 23.47 20.91 30.36
N ASN A 149 24.13 20.19 29.44
CA ASN A 149 25.57 20.28 29.25
C ASN A 149 26.00 21.68 28.80
N SER A 150 25.26 22.30 27.88
CA SER A 150 25.52 23.67 27.42
C SER A 150 25.47 24.67 28.57
N TYR A 151 24.46 24.59 29.44
CA TYR A 151 24.38 25.44 30.64
C TYR A 151 25.54 25.20 31.60
N HIS A 152 25.95 23.94 31.81
CA HIS A 152 27.08 23.61 32.68
C HIS A 152 28.40 24.21 32.17
N TYR A 153 28.67 24.14 30.87
CA TYR A 153 29.85 24.76 30.27
C TYR A 153 29.83 26.28 30.41
N SER A 154 28.69 26.91 30.15
CA SER A 154 28.52 28.36 30.30
C SER A 154 28.74 28.81 31.76
N TYR A 155 28.15 28.09 32.72
CA TYR A 155 28.32 28.38 34.15
C TYR A 155 29.78 28.25 34.60
N ASN A 156 30.45 27.15 34.25
CA ASN A 156 31.85 26.93 34.61
C ASN A 156 32.77 27.97 33.97
N TYR A 157 32.49 28.38 32.73
CA TYR A 157 33.24 29.43 32.06
C TYR A 157 33.12 30.77 32.80
N ASN A 158 31.89 31.19 33.11
CA ASN A 158 31.65 32.44 33.82
C ASN A 158 32.28 32.42 35.22
N ASP A 159 32.13 31.33 35.97
CA ASP A 159 32.75 31.18 37.30
C ASP A 159 34.29 31.24 37.23
N SER A 160 34.90 30.63 36.20
CA SER A 160 36.34 30.73 35.99
C SER A 160 36.79 32.14 35.60
N LEU A 161 35.98 32.87 34.84
CA LEU A 161 36.25 34.24 34.43
C LEU A 161 36.15 35.20 35.63
N ASP A 162 35.14 35.03 36.48
CA ASP A 162 34.95 35.82 37.69
C ASP A 162 36.12 35.65 38.67
N ARG A 163 36.60 34.41 38.84
CA ARG A 163 37.80 34.13 39.64
C ARG A 163 39.05 34.82 39.08
N TYR A 164 39.26 34.77 37.76
CA TYR A 164 40.39 35.43 37.12
C TYR A 164 40.34 36.96 37.25
N LEU A 165 39.16 37.55 37.10
CA LEU A 165 38.98 38.99 37.25
C LEU A 165 39.21 39.43 38.70
N ASN A 166 38.74 38.67 39.68
CA ASN A 166 38.97 38.99 41.10
C ASN A 166 40.47 39.00 41.45
N ASP A 167 41.24 37.99 41.00
CA ASP A 167 42.68 37.92 41.26
C ASP A 167 43.49 39.05 40.59
N TYR A 168 42.94 39.70 39.55
CA TYR A 168 43.65 40.73 38.78
C TYR A 168 43.36 42.16 39.27
N TYR A 169 42.16 42.41 39.80
CA TYR A 169 41.69 43.75 40.16
C TYR A 169 41.65 44.02 41.67
N TYR A 170 41.73 42.99 42.52
CA TYR A 170 41.75 43.10 43.99
C TYR A 170 43.00 42.44 44.57
#